data_AF-A0A0G4F6A4-F1
#
_entry.id   AF-A0A0G4F6A4-F1
#
_cell.length_a   1.000
_cell.length_b   1.000
_cell.length_c   1.000
_cell.angle_alpha   90.00
_cell.angle_beta   90.00
_cell.angle_gamma   90.00
#
_symmetry.space_group_name_H-M   'P 1'
#
loop_
_entity.id
_entity.type
_entity.pdbx_description
1 polymer ?
#
loop_
_entity_poly.entity_id
_entity_poly.type
_entity_poly.pdbx_seq_one_letter_code
_entity_poly.pdbx_strand_id
1 'polypeptide(L)'
;MGGNVSRDVMLTPAPEPSSFIAICTKTSRGLCLLHFPAGLREKAIAVVRTHWTDGGNVIVEQFGGCTKLKLESGMFSTPWLSTNTDGCGTRVCIARMLAALLHTLAQDGYLPYASTQIHRCRQHQVPDVIILRKHDPLPSAPPMDDINKPTEEDQSYPSSILYPTVAPPPYAPSHQQYQQQPTEPYFAIGLNRWGTLRLIQAPPALVDAIPSLIQQFWGGSFKREDRRASTNSQVNVVEGIDRTGLLAGRSQPADVVDFRINGSPWYADGDSAVTARQLLCGLLTHLWQLNYDLLCAVSLNTSCGLSTLVMGKSEGIQGDGRDIMALAMSRYDTLRLFNAPQGTPAAVRSCIERHWTRGIKSTTDSVSGATAIPCMEFQMNGNPWWCSNWHMASTEARNMIAAILEDLMQRGWLPWGKAAGSINMTVKEADTSLMVFTRNDDNHGSRRATGPLIWVSLFDRHLVRVGGPGSVVPPQPVLEAIRRALQYWPTQKPPYEQGRLSCWEFRLSAGSPWHSGNTDCVHACHVVMRLFDEMYRCGWEVCAAVDMAKAFYKPDKSPAYKIDCDTWFFRQR
;
A
#
# COMPACT_ATOMS: atom_id res chain seq x y z
N MET A 1 -23.45 -17.28 -19.96
CA MET A 1 -22.25 -17.19 -20.81
C MET A 1 -20.99 -17.36 -19.97
N GLY A 2 -20.73 -18.57 -19.47
CA GLY A 2 -19.53 -18.89 -18.69
C GLY A 2 -18.69 -19.89 -19.48
N GLY A 3 -17.97 -19.42 -20.50
CA GLY A 3 -16.92 -20.23 -21.10
C GLY A 3 -15.72 -20.24 -20.16
N ASN A 4 -15.28 -21.41 -19.72
CA ASN A 4 -14.03 -21.55 -19.00
C ASN A 4 -12.88 -21.22 -19.96
N VAL A 5 -11.98 -20.34 -19.53
CA VAL A 5 -10.69 -20.17 -20.20
C VAL A 5 -9.95 -21.50 -20.12
N SER A 6 -9.36 -21.96 -21.23
CA SER A 6 -8.56 -23.19 -21.21
C SER A 6 -7.40 -23.05 -20.22
N ARG A 7 -7.26 -24.02 -19.31
CA ARG A 7 -6.21 -24.03 -18.28
C ARG A 7 -4.79 -24.12 -18.85
N ASP A 8 -4.67 -24.45 -20.13
CA ASP A 8 -3.41 -24.71 -20.82
C ASP A 8 -2.87 -23.47 -21.58
N VAL A 9 -3.54 -22.32 -21.52
CA VAL A 9 -3.00 -21.10 -22.13
C VAL A 9 -1.84 -20.60 -21.29
N MET A 10 -0.62 -20.89 -21.74
CA MET A 10 0.58 -20.32 -21.13
C MET A 10 0.51 -18.79 -21.20
N LEU A 11 0.89 -18.14 -20.11
CA LEU A 11 1.16 -16.71 -20.11
C LEU A 11 2.21 -16.41 -21.18
N THR A 12 1.90 -15.51 -22.09
CA THR A 12 2.88 -14.98 -23.03
C THR A 12 4.00 -14.31 -22.21
N PRO A 13 5.27 -14.70 -22.36
CA PRO A 13 6.36 -14.01 -21.68
C PRO A 13 6.33 -12.53 -22.08
N ALA A 14 6.65 -11.62 -21.16
CA ALA A 14 6.74 -10.21 -21.51
C ALA A 14 7.85 -10.00 -22.56
N PRO A 15 7.71 -9.00 -23.44
CA PRO A 15 8.86 -8.48 -24.14
C PRO A 15 9.89 -8.00 -23.11
N GLU A 16 11.06 -8.65 -23.09
CA GLU A 16 12.19 -8.25 -22.25
C GLU A 16 12.88 -7.02 -22.85
N PRO A 17 13.39 -6.08 -22.02
CA PRO A 17 13.28 -6.05 -20.57
C PRO A 17 12.03 -5.30 -20.07
N SER A 18 11.20 -5.96 -19.24
CA SER A 18 10.17 -5.28 -18.45
C SER A 18 10.83 -4.61 -17.25
N SER A 19 10.64 -3.30 -17.07
CA SER A 19 11.05 -2.61 -15.85
C SER A 19 10.14 -2.93 -14.66
N PHE A 20 9.06 -3.68 -14.88
CA PHE A 20 8.09 -4.07 -13.85
C PHE A 20 8.13 -5.56 -13.54
N ILE A 21 8.05 -5.85 -12.24
CA ILE A 21 7.82 -7.20 -11.69
C ILE A 21 6.66 -7.13 -10.69
N ALA A 22 6.04 -8.26 -10.37
CA ALA A 22 4.99 -8.28 -9.37
C ALA A 22 5.03 -9.49 -8.45
N ILE A 23 4.70 -9.26 -7.18
CA ILE A 23 4.48 -10.30 -6.18
C ILE A 23 2.97 -10.35 -5.92
N CYS A 24 2.35 -11.48 -6.24
CA CYS A 24 0.97 -11.74 -5.87
C CYS A 24 0.92 -12.60 -4.62
N THR A 25 0.20 -12.13 -3.60
CA THR A 25 -0.02 -12.87 -2.34
C THR A 25 -1.13 -13.94 -2.47
N LYS A 26 -1.58 -14.24 -3.70
CA LYS A 26 -2.55 -15.29 -4.00
C LYS A 26 -1.88 -16.61 -4.30
N THR A 27 -1.96 -17.51 -3.32
CA THR A 27 -2.65 -18.78 -3.49
C THR A 27 -3.07 -19.22 -2.10
N SER A 28 -4.07 -20.07 -1.97
CA SER A 28 -4.37 -20.75 -0.70
C SER A 28 -3.14 -21.43 -0.06
N ARG A 29 -2.02 -21.53 -0.79
CA ARG A 29 -0.78 -22.17 -0.38
C ARG A 29 0.50 -21.37 -0.65
N GLY A 30 0.50 -20.05 -0.90
CA GLY A 30 1.77 -19.30 -1.07
C GLY A 30 1.77 -18.07 -2.00
N LEU A 31 2.91 -17.76 -2.62
CA LEU A 31 3.17 -16.54 -3.42
C LEU A 31 3.29 -16.85 -4.92
N CYS A 32 3.04 -15.86 -5.78
CA CYS A 32 3.39 -15.91 -7.20
C CYS A 32 4.30 -14.74 -7.56
N LEU A 33 5.44 -15.03 -8.18
CA LEU A 33 6.41 -14.07 -8.71
C LEU A 33 6.19 -13.94 -10.22
N LEU A 34 5.89 -12.73 -10.68
CA LEU A 34 5.56 -12.42 -12.06
C LEU A 34 6.68 -11.62 -12.71
N HIS A 35 7.19 -12.12 -13.84
CA HIS A 35 8.22 -11.44 -14.66
C HIS A 35 9.57 -11.22 -13.96
N PHE A 36 9.90 -12.04 -12.97
CA PHE A 36 11.21 -11.96 -12.31
C PHE A 36 12.30 -12.49 -13.24
N PRO A 37 13.34 -11.68 -13.55
CA PRO A 37 14.53 -12.15 -14.25
C PRO A 37 15.16 -13.33 -13.51
N ALA A 38 15.83 -14.23 -14.23
CA ALA A 38 16.32 -15.50 -13.65
C ALA A 38 17.16 -15.31 -12.38
N GLY A 39 18.15 -14.40 -12.40
CA GLY A 39 18.97 -14.13 -11.23
C GLY A 39 18.18 -13.56 -10.04
N LEU A 40 17.26 -12.63 -10.30
CA LEU A 40 16.43 -12.02 -9.26
C LEU A 40 15.41 -13.02 -8.67
N ARG A 41 14.89 -13.90 -9.52
CA ARG A 41 13.99 -14.99 -9.13
C ARG A 41 14.66 -15.93 -8.15
N GLU A 42 15.88 -16.39 -8.43
CA GLU A 42 16.59 -17.30 -7.53
C GLU A 42 16.90 -16.65 -6.18
N LYS A 43 17.29 -15.36 -6.17
CA LYS A 43 17.42 -14.57 -4.94
C LYS A 43 16.11 -14.52 -4.16
N ALA A 44 15.00 -14.21 -4.83
CA ALA A 44 13.68 -14.16 -4.20
C ALA A 44 13.26 -15.51 -3.60
N ILE A 45 13.50 -16.62 -4.32
CA ILE A 45 13.25 -17.98 -3.81
C ILE A 45 14.10 -18.27 -2.57
N ALA A 46 15.38 -17.89 -2.58
CA ALA A 46 16.28 -18.09 -1.45
C ALA A 46 15.81 -17.32 -0.20
N VAL A 47 15.37 -16.07 -0.36
CA VAL A 47 14.79 -15.28 0.74
C VAL A 47 13.54 -15.94 1.30
N VAL A 48 12.62 -16.36 0.42
CA VAL A 48 11.39 -17.05 0.83
C VAL A 48 11.70 -18.33 1.61
N ARG A 49 12.64 -19.16 1.14
CA ARG A 49 13.08 -20.37 1.87
C ARG A 49 13.70 -20.05 3.23
N THR A 50 14.49 -18.98 3.30
CA THR A 50 15.20 -18.57 4.53
C THR A 50 14.24 -18.05 5.60
N HIS A 51 13.16 -17.37 5.22
CA HIS A 51 12.21 -16.79 6.18
C HIS A 51 10.95 -17.64 6.39
N TRP A 52 10.75 -18.71 5.61
CA TRP A 52 9.67 -19.69 5.77
C TRP A 52 10.09 -20.93 6.60
N THR A 53 11.00 -20.75 7.58
CA THR A 53 11.59 -21.85 8.34
C THR A 53 10.59 -22.63 9.20
N ASP A 54 9.58 -21.94 9.74
CA ASP A 54 8.60 -22.54 10.65
C ASP A 54 7.39 -23.14 9.91
N GLY A 55 7.27 -22.85 8.62
CA GLY A 55 6.12 -23.25 7.82
C GLY A 55 6.26 -24.63 7.16
N GLY A 56 7.48 -25.07 6.82
CA GLY A 56 7.72 -26.33 6.10
C GLY A 56 8.41 -26.09 4.77
N ASN A 57 8.22 -26.99 3.79
CA ASN A 57 8.91 -26.87 2.50
C ASN A 57 8.33 -25.74 1.63
N VAL A 58 9.18 -25.18 0.77
CA VAL A 58 8.77 -24.29 -0.31
C VAL A 58 8.88 -25.04 -1.63
N ILE A 59 7.74 -25.43 -2.21
CA ILE A 59 7.66 -26.04 -3.54
C ILE A 59 7.62 -24.92 -4.58
N VAL A 60 8.51 -25.02 -5.57
CA VAL A 60 8.61 -24.06 -6.67
C VAL A 60 7.98 -24.68 -7.91
N GLU A 61 6.98 -24.02 -8.48
CA GLU A 61 6.32 -24.40 -9.72
C GLU A 61 6.50 -23.29 -10.76
N GLN A 62 6.86 -23.65 -11.98
CA GLN A 62 6.96 -22.70 -13.09
C GLN A 62 5.70 -22.77 -13.95
N PHE A 63 5.16 -21.61 -14.32
CA PHE A 63 3.97 -21.48 -15.16
C PHE A 63 4.12 -20.24 -16.05
N GLY A 64 4.58 -20.40 -17.30
CA GLY A 64 4.64 -19.32 -18.29
C GLY A 64 5.22 -17.98 -17.80
N GLY A 65 6.52 -17.90 -17.47
CA GLY A 65 7.10 -16.64 -16.95
C GLY A 65 6.60 -16.20 -15.57
N CYS A 66 5.72 -16.98 -14.93
CA CYS A 66 5.37 -16.87 -13.52
C CYS A 66 6.03 -18.01 -12.74
N THR A 67 6.54 -17.69 -11.55
CA THR A 67 7.04 -18.66 -10.59
C THR A 67 6.14 -18.68 -9.37
N LYS A 68 5.47 -19.80 -9.16
CA LYS A 68 4.60 -20.02 -8.02
C LYS A 68 5.39 -20.70 -6.90
N LEU A 69 5.40 -20.06 -5.75
CA LEU A 69 6.00 -20.57 -4.52
C LEU A 69 4.89 -21.09 -3.63
N LYS A 70 4.73 -22.41 -3.60
CA LYS A 70 3.84 -23.09 -2.67
C LYS A 70 4.57 -23.24 -1.33
N LEU A 71 4.14 -22.45 -0.37
CA LEU A 71 4.45 -22.53 1.04
C LEU A 71 3.66 -23.70 1.64
N GLU A 72 4.31 -24.86 1.75
CA GLU A 72 3.72 -25.97 2.51
C GLU A 72 3.62 -25.55 3.97
N SER A 73 2.58 -26.05 4.61
CA SER A 73 2.34 -25.88 6.02
C SER A 73 2.46 -27.24 6.68
N GLY A 74 3.63 -27.56 7.26
CA GLY A 74 3.91 -28.89 7.84
C GLY A 74 2.78 -29.41 8.74
N MET A 75 2.23 -28.55 9.63
CA MET A 75 1.05 -28.85 10.47
C MET A 75 -0.15 -27.90 10.27
N PHE A 76 0.01 -26.77 9.57
CA PHE A 76 -1.08 -25.79 9.45
C PHE A 76 -2.03 -26.14 8.30
N SER A 77 -3.32 -25.84 8.43
CA SER A 77 -4.23 -25.83 7.28
C SER A 77 -4.02 -24.51 6.55
N THR A 78 -3.21 -24.50 5.47
CA THR A 78 -2.98 -23.37 4.57
C THR A 78 -2.44 -22.07 5.22
N PRO A 79 -1.30 -21.51 4.76
CA PRO A 79 -0.63 -20.36 5.42
C PRO A 79 -1.55 -19.17 5.71
N TRP A 80 -2.53 -18.98 4.85
CA TRP A 80 -3.36 -17.80 4.77
C TRP A 80 -4.71 -17.95 5.48
N LEU A 81 -5.13 -19.13 5.93
CA LEU A 81 -6.48 -19.36 6.49
C LEU A 81 -6.53 -19.50 8.02
N SER A 82 -5.40 -19.39 8.71
CA SER A 82 -5.40 -19.68 10.15
C SER A 82 -6.12 -18.59 10.96
N THR A 83 -7.31 -18.93 11.45
CA THR A 83 -8.21 -18.08 12.24
C THR A 83 -7.93 -18.08 13.74
N ASN A 84 -7.01 -18.94 14.21
CA ASN A 84 -6.72 -19.16 15.64
C ASN A 84 -5.38 -18.56 16.06
N THR A 85 -5.00 -18.73 17.33
CA THR A 85 -3.70 -18.35 17.91
C THR A 85 -2.51 -18.84 17.08
N ASP A 86 -2.62 -20.01 16.44
CA ASP A 86 -1.60 -20.59 15.55
C ASP A 86 -1.41 -19.78 14.25
N GLY A 87 -2.42 -19.01 13.83
CA GLY A 87 -2.35 -18.13 12.67
C GLY A 87 -1.56 -16.85 12.91
N CYS A 88 -1.19 -16.59 14.16
CA CYS A 88 -0.30 -15.49 14.49
C CYS A 88 1.13 -15.78 14.02
N GLY A 89 1.64 -16.98 14.26
CA GLY A 89 3.00 -17.37 13.84
C GLY A 89 3.17 -17.33 12.33
N THR A 90 2.21 -17.87 11.59
CA THR A 90 2.25 -17.85 10.13
C THR A 90 2.20 -16.45 9.54
N ARG A 91 1.34 -15.57 10.06
CA ARG A 91 1.27 -14.17 9.60
C ARG A 91 2.55 -13.40 9.91
N VAL A 92 3.17 -13.67 11.05
CA VAL A 92 4.49 -13.12 11.38
C VAL A 92 5.54 -13.58 10.37
N CYS A 93 5.57 -14.88 10.06
CA CYS A 93 6.49 -15.43 9.06
C CYS A 93 6.28 -14.79 7.68
N ILE A 94 5.02 -14.62 7.26
CA ILE A 94 4.69 -13.99 5.97
C ILE A 94 5.12 -12.52 5.94
N ALA A 95 4.80 -11.75 6.99
CA ALA A 95 5.16 -10.34 7.07
C ALA A 95 6.69 -10.15 7.08
N ARG A 96 7.41 -10.98 7.86
CA ARG A 96 8.88 -11.00 7.88
C ARG A 96 9.45 -11.36 6.51
N MET A 97 8.93 -12.42 5.91
CA MET A 97 9.33 -12.87 4.57
C MET A 97 9.11 -11.78 3.52
N LEU A 98 7.97 -11.08 3.55
CA LEU A 98 7.68 -9.99 2.61
C LEU A 98 8.60 -8.79 2.85
N ALA A 99 8.85 -8.40 4.10
CA ALA A 99 9.78 -7.31 4.41
C ALA A 99 11.20 -7.61 3.89
N ALA A 100 11.71 -8.82 4.17
CA ALA A 100 13.02 -9.26 3.69
C ALA A 100 13.09 -9.37 2.16
N LEU A 101 12.01 -9.84 1.52
CA LEU A 101 11.91 -9.92 0.07
C LEU A 101 11.94 -8.54 -0.56
N LEU A 102 11.14 -7.59 -0.07
CA LEU A 102 11.14 -6.22 -0.57
C LEU A 102 12.50 -5.53 -0.37
N HIS A 103 13.18 -5.77 0.75
CA HIS A 103 14.54 -5.29 0.96
C HIS A 103 15.50 -5.81 -0.10
N THR A 104 15.50 -7.12 -0.32
CA THR A 104 16.39 -7.77 -1.28
C THR A 104 16.16 -7.23 -2.69
N LEU A 105 14.89 -7.02 -3.07
CA LEU A 105 14.55 -6.46 -4.38
C LEU A 105 14.96 -4.99 -4.50
N ALA A 106 14.87 -4.21 -3.43
CA ALA A 106 15.33 -2.82 -3.41
C ALA A 106 16.85 -2.71 -3.62
N GLN A 107 17.65 -3.65 -3.11
CA GLN A 107 19.09 -3.71 -3.36
C GLN A 107 19.42 -3.92 -4.85
N ASP A 108 18.54 -4.60 -5.58
CA ASP A 108 18.62 -4.80 -7.04
C ASP A 108 17.92 -3.67 -7.84
N GLY A 109 17.53 -2.57 -7.17
CA GLY A 109 16.93 -1.38 -7.76
C GLY A 109 15.42 -1.48 -8.01
N TYR A 110 14.75 -2.55 -7.56
CA TYR A 110 13.30 -2.70 -7.68
C TYR A 110 12.61 -2.15 -6.43
N LEU A 111 11.94 -1.01 -6.58
CA LEU A 111 11.19 -0.38 -5.49
C LEU A 111 9.69 -0.65 -5.65
N PRO A 112 8.94 -0.73 -4.53
CA PRO A 112 7.48 -0.77 -4.60
C PRO A 112 6.94 0.43 -5.39
N TYR A 113 6.03 0.16 -6.32
CA TYR A 113 5.39 1.15 -7.19
C TYR A 113 3.89 1.25 -6.91
N ALA A 114 3.23 0.10 -6.69
CA ALA A 114 1.84 0.06 -6.24
C ALA A 114 1.55 -1.21 -5.44
N SER A 115 0.58 -1.11 -4.53
CA SER A 115 -0.02 -2.25 -3.84
C SER A 115 -1.52 -2.19 -4.10
N THR A 116 -2.12 -3.25 -4.62
CA THR A 116 -3.54 -3.20 -5.01
C THR A 116 -4.25 -4.55 -4.93
N GLN A 117 -5.53 -4.46 -4.61
CA GLN A 117 -6.50 -5.53 -4.61
C GLN A 117 -7.21 -5.66 -5.97
N ILE A 118 -7.00 -6.79 -6.64
CA ILE A 118 -7.45 -6.95 -8.04
C ILE A 118 -8.53 -8.02 -8.24
N HIS A 119 -8.97 -8.70 -7.17
CA HIS A 119 -9.75 -9.91 -7.34
C HIS A 119 -10.76 -10.24 -6.21
N ARG A 120 -11.98 -10.62 -6.60
CA ARG A 120 -13.09 -10.99 -5.72
C ARG A 120 -13.13 -12.50 -5.47
N CYS A 121 -12.49 -13.00 -4.42
CA CYS A 121 -12.63 -14.42 -4.10
C CYS A 121 -13.91 -14.69 -3.30
N ARG A 122 -14.62 -15.76 -3.66
CA ARG A 122 -15.83 -16.25 -2.97
C ARG A 122 -15.59 -16.60 -1.49
N GLN A 123 -14.33 -16.75 -1.08
CA GLN A 123 -13.90 -17.06 0.28
C GLN A 123 -13.04 -15.93 0.85
N HIS A 124 -13.58 -14.71 1.00
CA HIS A 124 -13.03 -13.59 1.81
C HIS A 124 -11.56 -13.16 1.53
N GLN A 125 -10.89 -13.77 0.56
CA GLN A 125 -9.47 -13.60 0.25
C GLN A 125 -9.31 -12.80 -1.02
N VAL A 126 -9.19 -11.50 -0.86
CA VAL A 126 -8.80 -10.60 -1.94
C VAL A 126 -7.27 -10.61 -1.97
N PRO A 127 -6.64 -11.06 -3.06
CA PRO A 127 -5.19 -11.04 -3.15
C PRO A 127 -4.70 -9.60 -3.34
N ASP A 128 -3.60 -9.29 -2.67
CA ASP A 128 -2.84 -8.10 -3.03
C ASP A 128 -1.82 -8.47 -4.09
N VAL A 129 -1.61 -7.51 -4.98
CA VAL A 129 -0.51 -7.51 -5.93
C VAL A 129 0.38 -6.34 -5.57
N ILE A 130 1.61 -6.65 -5.19
CA ILE A 130 2.66 -5.66 -5.02
C ILE A 130 3.38 -5.57 -6.36
N ILE A 131 3.24 -4.44 -7.03
CA ILE A 131 3.94 -4.13 -8.27
C ILE A 131 5.21 -3.38 -7.88
N LEU A 132 6.36 -3.87 -8.35
CA LEU A 132 7.64 -3.21 -8.18
C LEU A 132 8.16 -2.74 -9.53
N ARG A 133 8.88 -1.63 -9.52
CA ARG A 133 9.49 -1.05 -10.70
C ARG A 133 10.99 -0.89 -10.47
N LYS A 134 11.78 -1.26 -11.48
CA LYS A 134 13.20 -0.96 -11.52
C LYS A 134 13.37 0.55 -11.63
N HIS A 135 14.07 1.15 -10.68
CA HIS A 135 14.44 2.55 -10.76
C HIS A 135 15.38 2.73 -11.95
N ASP A 136 15.05 3.65 -12.85
CA ASP A 136 15.99 4.01 -13.91
C ASP A 136 17.21 4.64 -13.22
N PRO A 137 18.46 4.26 -13.56
CA PRO A 137 19.60 5.02 -13.06
C PRO A 137 19.38 6.48 -13.44
N LEU A 138 19.51 7.38 -12.45
CA LEU A 138 19.53 8.82 -12.72
C LEU A 138 20.50 9.03 -13.88
N PRO A 139 20.14 9.77 -14.95
CA PRO A 139 21.08 10.06 -16.01
C PRO A 139 22.32 10.65 -15.33
N SER A 140 23.47 9.98 -15.47
CA SER A 140 24.73 10.49 -14.94
C SER A 140 24.83 11.92 -15.43
N ALA A 141 25.00 12.86 -14.49
CA ALA A 141 25.22 14.26 -14.83
C ALA A 141 26.22 14.28 -16.00
N PRO A 142 25.92 14.97 -17.11
CA PRO A 142 26.86 15.05 -18.21
C PRO A 142 28.21 15.43 -17.60
N PRO A 143 29.31 14.77 -18.00
CA PRO A 143 30.63 15.17 -17.54
C PRO A 143 30.70 16.69 -17.70
N MET A 144 31.02 17.40 -16.63
CA MET A 144 31.39 18.80 -16.75
C MET A 144 32.64 18.82 -17.62
N ASP A 145 32.45 18.86 -18.94
CA ASP A 145 33.50 19.24 -19.86
C ASP A 145 33.92 20.66 -19.47
N ASP A 146 35.23 20.81 -19.30
CA ASP A 146 35.97 22.03 -18.95
C ASP A 146 35.45 23.29 -19.67
N ILE A 147 34.42 23.95 -19.12
CA ILE A 147 34.03 25.32 -19.51
C ILE A 147 34.92 26.37 -18.80
N ASN A 148 35.84 25.94 -17.93
CA ASN A 148 36.80 26.82 -17.26
C ASN A 148 38.26 26.53 -17.67
N LYS A 149 38.53 26.43 -18.98
CA LYS A 149 39.87 26.78 -19.46
C LYS A 149 39.92 28.30 -19.66
N PRO A 150 40.63 29.06 -18.80
CA PRO A 150 40.88 30.46 -19.06
C PRO A 150 41.73 30.56 -20.32
N THR A 151 41.26 31.33 -21.30
CA THR A 151 42.08 31.82 -22.41
C THR A 151 43.26 32.59 -21.84
N GLU A 152 44.47 32.21 -22.25
CA GLU A 152 45.70 32.96 -22.02
C GLU A 152 45.59 34.34 -22.68
N GLU A 153 45.22 35.36 -21.90
CA GLU A 153 45.53 36.78 -22.14
C GLU A 153 44.93 37.59 -20.99
N ASP A 154 45.69 37.73 -19.90
CA ASP A 154 45.90 39.03 -19.24
C ASP A 154 46.77 38.84 -17.98
N GLN A 155 48.04 39.18 -18.14
CA GLN A 155 48.96 39.43 -17.05
C GLN A 155 48.82 40.89 -16.61
N SER A 156 48.45 41.14 -15.36
CA SER A 156 49.15 42.07 -14.44
C SER A 156 48.30 42.38 -13.22
N TYR A 157 48.81 42.05 -12.03
CA TYR A 157 49.04 42.93 -10.88
C TYR A 157 49.23 42.09 -9.61
N PRO A 158 50.14 42.48 -8.69
CA PRO A 158 50.55 41.65 -7.57
C PRO A 158 49.76 42.02 -6.30
N SER A 159 49.41 41.02 -5.48
CA SER A 159 49.16 41.24 -4.05
C SER A 159 49.34 39.95 -3.27
N SER A 160 50.50 39.90 -2.62
CA SER A 160 50.92 39.02 -1.55
C SER A 160 50.01 39.11 -0.32
N ILE A 161 49.42 37.98 0.10
CA ILE A 161 49.04 37.75 1.51
C ILE A 161 49.42 36.33 1.88
N LEU A 162 50.47 36.21 2.69
CA LEU A 162 50.89 34.99 3.38
C LEU A 162 49.95 34.76 4.57
N TYR A 163 49.26 33.62 4.61
CA TYR A 163 48.66 33.10 5.84
C TYR A 163 49.45 31.86 6.30
N PRO A 164 49.82 31.76 7.60
CA PRO A 164 50.53 30.61 8.12
C PRO A 164 49.59 29.40 8.25
N THR A 165 50.01 28.27 7.70
CA THR A 165 49.34 26.97 7.87
C THR A 165 49.59 26.45 9.28
N VAL A 166 48.59 26.48 10.15
CA VAL A 166 48.63 25.82 11.46
C VAL A 166 48.09 24.39 11.28
N ALA A 167 48.93 23.40 11.57
CA ALA A 167 48.53 21.98 11.53
C ALA A 167 47.50 21.68 12.65
N PRO A 168 46.42 20.94 12.36
CA PRO A 168 45.49 20.49 13.39
C PRO A 168 46.12 19.39 14.27
N PRO A 169 45.79 19.33 15.57
CA PRO A 169 46.34 18.33 16.48
C PRO A 169 45.78 16.92 16.19
N PRO A 170 46.53 15.85 16.50
CA PRO A 170 46.09 14.48 16.25
C PRO A 170 44.96 14.09 17.20
N TYR A 171 43.77 13.85 16.64
CA TYR A 171 42.65 13.22 17.34
C TYR A 171 42.94 11.73 17.55
N ALA A 172 43.07 11.32 18.82
CA ALA A 172 43.05 9.92 19.20
C ALA A 172 41.59 9.46 19.36
N PRO A 173 41.10 8.44 18.63
CA PRO A 173 39.76 7.92 18.83
C PRO A 173 39.73 6.97 20.03
N SER A 174 39.12 7.41 21.12
CA SER A 174 38.71 6.54 22.22
C SER A 174 37.55 5.66 21.75
N HIS A 175 37.84 4.40 21.43
CA HIS A 175 36.84 3.38 21.18
C HIS A 175 36.09 3.03 22.48
N GLN A 176 34.91 3.60 22.67
CA GLN A 176 33.86 2.96 23.46
C GLN A 176 32.89 2.29 22.49
N GLN A 177 33.05 0.98 22.31
CA GLN A 177 32.11 0.14 21.57
C GLN A 177 30.82 0.01 22.38
N TYR A 178 29.87 0.91 22.17
CA TYR A 178 28.47 0.56 22.32
C TYR A 178 28.14 -0.40 21.17
N GLN A 179 27.91 -1.67 21.49
CA GLN A 179 27.31 -2.62 20.55
C GLN A 179 25.91 -2.14 20.19
N GLN A 180 25.81 -1.29 19.17
CA GLN A 180 24.55 -1.01 18.50
C GLN A 180 24.13 -2.30 17.79
N GLN A 181 23.07 -2.95 18.27
CA GLN A 181 22.40 -3.97 17.47
C GLN A 181 22.01 -3.31 16.13
N PRO A 182 22.31 -3.93 14.97
CA PRO A 182 21.88 -3.38 13.69
C PRO A 182 20.35 -3.29 13.73
N THR A 183 19.80 -2.09 13.74
CA THR A 183 18.36 -1.92 13.54
C THR A 183 18.07 -2.37 12.12
N GLU A 184 17.33 -3.47 11.97
CA GLU A 184 16.89 -3.95 10.66
C GLU A 184 16.25 -2.78 9.87
N PRO A 185 16.61 -2.57 8.60
CA PRO A 185 16.13 -1.43 7.84
C PRO A 185 14.63 -1.48 7.53
N TYR A 186 13.97 -2.61 7.80
CA TYR A 186 12.55 -2.83 7.53
C TYR A 186 11.88 -3.56 8.67
N PHE A 187 10.60 -3.29 8.84
CA PHE A 187 9.77 -3.96 9.83
C PHE A 187 8.31 -3.93 9.39
N ALA A 188 7.43 -4.66 10.09
CA ALA A 188 6.01 -4.68 9.77
C ALA A 188 5.12 -4.33 10.97
N ILE A 189 3.99 -3.68 10.68
CA ILE A 189 2.93 -3.36 11.63
C ILE A 189 1.64 -4.05 11.19
N GLY A 190 1.17 -5.01 11.99
CA GLY A 190 -0.07 -5.72 11.75
C GLY A 190 -1.24 -5.12 12.55
N LEU A 191 -2.33 -4.79 11.87
CA LEU A 191 -3.61 -4.44 12.48
C LEU A 191 -4.47 -5.72 12.61
N ASN A 192 -5.02 -6.01 13.79
CA ASN A 192 -5.78 -7.25 14.04
C ASN A 192 -7.17 -7.00 14.62
N ARG A 193 -8.17 -7.79 14.20
CA ARG A 193 -9.60 -7.66 14.58
C ARG A 193 -9.89 -7.46 16.08
N TRP A 194 -9.07 -8.02 16.98
CA TRP A 194 -9.31 -7.99 18.44
C TRP A 194 -8.59 -6.86 19.18
N GLY A 195 -8.34 -5.73 18.51
CA GLY A 195 -7.68 -4.57 19.14
C GLY A 195 -6.18 -4.75 19.34
N THR A 196 -5.55 -5.73 18.68
CA THR A 196 -4.10 -5.95 18.78
C THR A 196 -3.35 -5.18 17.71
N LEU A 197 -2.43 -4.31 18.13
CA LEU A 197 -1.38 -3.76 17.29
C LEU A 197 -0.15 -4.66 17.42
N ARG A 198 0.27 -5.26 16.31
CA ARG A 198 1.41 -6.19 16.28
C ARG A 198 2.59 -5.53 15.60
N LEU A 199 3.73 -5.52 16.27
CA LEU A 199 5.00 -5.06 15.73
C LEU A 199 5.90 -6.27 15.45
N ILE A 200 6.50 -6.32 14.25
CA ILE A 200 7.37 -7.43 13.82
C ILE A 200 8.68 -6.80 13.36
N GLN A 201 9.78 -7.10 14.07
CA GLN A 201 11.11 -6.50 13.85
C GLN A 201 11.15 -4.99 14.02
N ALA A 202 10.19 -4.42 14.77
CA ALA A 202 10.12 -2.99 14.96
C ALA A 202 11.31 -2.44 15.78
N PRO A 203 11.78 -1.23 15.45
CA PRO A 203 12.84 -0.58 16.22
C PRO A 203 12.39 -0.30 17.66
N PRO A 204 13.29 -0.37 18.66
CA PRO A 204 12.95 -0.11 20.05
C PRO A 204 12.26 1.24 20.29
N ALA A 205 12.74 2.29 19.61
CA ALA A 205 12.15 3.63 19.71
C ALA A 205 10.64 3.65 19.37
N LEU A 206 10.23 2.87 18.36
CA LEU A 206 8.81 2.74 18.03
C LEU A 206 8.06 1.96 19.11
N VAL A 207 8.60 0.83 19.55
CA VAL A 207 8.00 -0.03 20.58
C VAL A 207 7.74 0.76 21.86
N ASP A 208 8.70 1.60 22.26
CA ASP A 208 8.62 2.39 23.48
C ASP A 208 7.62 3.56 23.37
N ALA A 209 7.37 4.07 22.16
CA ALA A 209 6.41 5.15 21.92
C ALA A 209 4.94 4.69 21.88
N ILE A 210 4.66 3.42 21.55
CA ILE A 210 3.28 2.91 21.40
C ILE A 210 2.38 3.18 22.62
N PRO A 211 2.81 2.92 23.89
CA PRO A 211 2.03 3.27 25.07
C PRO A 211 1.50 4.70 25.10
N SER A 212 2.39 5.67 24.86
CA SER A 212 2.06 7.09 24.88
C SER A 212 1.11 7.45 23.75
N LEU A 213 1.30 6.88 22.56
CA LEU A 213 0.41 7.10 21.41
C LEU A 213 -1.01 6.55 21.68
N ILE A 214 -1.11 5.34 22.24
CA ILE A 214 -2.42 4.75 22.62
C ILE A 214 -3.10 5.63 23.67
N GLN A 215 -2.37 6.02 24.71
CA GLN A 215 -2.93 6.85 25.77
C GLN A 215 -3.39 8.22 25.24
N GLN A 216 -2.60 8.83 24.36
CA GLN A 216 -2.88 10.15 23.80
C GLN A 216 -4.10 10.17 22.87
N PHE A 217 -4.22 9.18 21.98
CA PHE A 217 -5.21 9.22 20.90
C PHE A 217 -6.40 8.31 21.11
N TRP A 218 -6.26 7.21 21.85
CA TRP A 218 -7.36 6.28 22.13
C TRP A 218 -7.97 6.50 23.52
N GLY A 219 -7.19 6.99 24.49
CA GLY A 219 -7.63 7.22 25.87
C GLY A 219 -7.94 5.96 26.67
N GLY A 220 -7.93 4.78 26.03
CA GLY A 220 -8.14 3.49 26.67
C GLY A 220 -6.87 2.91 27.31
N SER A 221 -7.05 2.01 28.28
CA SER A 221 -5.97 1.19 28.82
C SER A 221 -5.45 0.19 27.77
N PHE A 222 -4.24 -0.33 27.96
CA PHE A 222 -3.68 -1.40 27.12
C PHE A 222 -2.95 -2.43 27.97
N LYS A 223 -2.74 -3.62 27.40
CA LYS A 223 -1.84 -4.64 27.93
C LYS A 223 -0.73 -4.88 26.92
N ARG A 224 0.52 -4.72 27.36
CA ARG A 224 1.70 -5.10 26.57
C ARG A 224 1.99 -6.57 26.84
N GLU A 225 2.00 -7.38 25.79
CA GLU A 225 2.39 -8.79 25.85
C GLU A 225 3.75 -8.93 25.18
N ASP A 226 4.82 -8.79 25.97
CA ASP A 226 6.17 -9.10 25.52
C ASP A 226 6.36 -10.61 25.57
N ARG A 227 6.12 -11.28 24.45
CA ARG A 227 6.35 -12.73 24.30
C ARG A 227 7.80 -13.02 23.88
N ARG A 228 8.76 -12.23 24.38
CA ARG A 228 10.19 -12.52 24.22
C ARG A 228 10.47 -13.84 24.91
N ALA A 229 11.23 -14.71 24.25
CA ALA A 229 11.63 -16.02 24.77
C ALA A 229 12.10 -15.88 26.22
N SER A 230 11.42 -16.58 27.13
CA SER A 230 11.73 -16.61 28.55
C SER A 230 13.16 -17.11 28.74
N THR A 231 14.07 -16.21 29.05
CA THR A 231 15.27 -16.56 29.80
C THR A 231 15.10 -15.96 31.19
N ASN A 232 14.70 -16.84 32.11
CA ASN A 232 14.76 -16.73 33.57
C ASN A 232 14.68 -15.33 34.20
N SER A 233 13.46 -14.92 34.55
CA SER A 233 13.20 -14.29 35.87
C SER A 233 11.69 -14.19 36.08
N GLN A 234 11.26 -14.62 37.26
CA GLN A 234 9.88 -14.70 37.73
C GLN A 234 9.07 -13.44 37.43
N VAL A 235 8.03 -13.56 36.60
CA VAL A 235 6.88 -12.62 36.60
C VAL A 235 5.61 -13.44 36.48
N ASN A 236 4.70 -13.20 37.43
CA ASN A 236 3.50 -13.97 37.70
C ASN A 236 2.67 -14.32 36.46
N VAL A 237 2.40 -15.61 36.34
CA VAL A 237 1.43 -16.22 35.44
C VAL A 237 0.03 -15.71 35.81
N VAL A 238 -0.64 -15.01 34.88
CA VAL A 238 -2.09 -14.86 34.95
C VAL A 238 -2.69 -16.10 34.31
N GLU A 239 -3.20 -16.98 35.16
CA GLU A 239 -4.01 -18.14 34.78
C GLU A 239 -5.25 -17.71 33.99
N GLY A 240 -5.40 -18.31 32.82
CA GLY A 240 -6.59 -18.22 31.99
C GLY A 240 -6.62 -19.46 31.11
N ILE A 241 -7.04 -20.58 31.69
CA ILE A 241 -7.25 -21.85 31.01
C ILE A 241 -8.46 -21.68 30.06
N ASP A 242 -8.24 -21.76 28.75
CA ASP A 242 -9.32 -21.98 27.78
C ASP A 242 -9.77 -23.46 27.85
N ARG A 243 -11.08 -23.70 27.69
CA ARG A 243 -11.83 -24.94 27.87
C ARG A 243 -11.47 -26.08 26.90
N THR A 244 -10.33 -26.01 26.21
CA THR A 244 -9.87 -27.04 25.27
C THR A 244 -8.60 -27.77 25.73
N GLY A 245 -8.00 -27.40 26.87
CA GLY A 245 -6.97 -28.23 27.50
C GLY A 245 -5.69 -28.46 26.69
N LEU A 246 -5.40 -27.62 25.68
CA LEU A 246 -4.17 -27.71 24.89
C LEU A 246 -3.22 -26.55 25.21
N LEU A 247 -2.19 -26.87 25.99
CA LEU A 247 -0.97 -26.08 26.11
C LEU A 247 -0.24 -26.06 24.75
N ALA A 248 -0.44 -25.02 23.94
CA ALA A 248 0.46 -24.73 22.83
C ALA A 248 1.66 -23.91 23.34
N GLY A 249 2.60 -24.59 23.99
CA GLY A 249 3.91 -24.05 24.30
C GLY A 249 4.73 -23.86 23.02
N ARG A 250 4.68 -22.67 22.41
CA ARG A 250 5.76 -22.15 21.56
C ARG A 250 5.89 -20.65 21.81
N SER A 251 7.08 -20.23 22.24
CA SER A 251 7.45 -18.83 22.34
C SER A 251 7.30 -18.18 20.96
N GLN A 252 6.63 -17.03 20.89
CA GLN A 252 6.73 -16.21 19.69
C GLN A 252 8.20 -15.78 19.52
N PRO A 253 8.68 -15.56 18.27
CA PRO A 253 10.04 -15.13 18.06
C PRO A 253 10.29 -13.78 18.76
N ALA A 254 11.50 -13.59 19.31
CA ALA A 254 11.82 -12.49 20.23
C ALA A 254 11.70 -11.06 19.64
N ASP A 255 11.48 -10.97 18.33
CA ASP A 255 11.32 -9.77 17.53
C ASP A 255 9.84 -9.37 17.30
N VAL A 256 8.89 -10.05 17.94
CA VAL A 256 7.46 -9.71 17.87
C VAL A 256 6.98 -9.10 19.19
N VAL A 257 6.29 -7.98 19.11
CA VAL A 257 5.67 -7.31 20.25
C VAL A 257 4.19 -7.06 19.95
N ASP A 258 3.31 -7.55 20.83
CA ASP A 258 1.86 -7.34 20.73
C ASP A 258 1.40 -6.34 21.79
N PHE A 259 0.73 -5.28 21.32
CA PHE A 259 -0.01 -4.34 22.17
C PHE A 259 -1.50 -4.62 22.04
N ARG A 260 -2.11 -5.12 23.11
CA ARG A 260 -3.56 -5.36 23.17
C ARG A 260 -4.24 -4.13 23.74
N ILE A 261 -4.88 -3.36 22.86
CA ILE A 261 -5.60 -2.14 23.20
C ILE A 261 -6.96 -2.53 23.79
N ASN A 262 -7.37 -1.92 24.90
CA ASN A 262 -8.71 -2.13 25.44
C ASN A 262 -9.74 -1.50 24.49
N GLY A 263 -10.81 -2.25 24.19
CA GLY A 263 -11.76 -1.92 23.13
C GLY A 263 -11.38 -2.54 21.78
N SER A 264 -11.98 -2.05 20.70
CA SER A 264 -11.86 -2.63 19.36
C SER A 264 -11.61 -1.57 18.29
N PRO A 265 -10.46 -0.86 18.31
CA PRO A 265 -10.17 0.25 17.38
C PRO A 265 -10.28 -0.16 15.91
N TRP A 266 -9.89 -1.39 15.57
CA TRP A 266 -9.89 -1.91 14.20
C TRP A 266 -11.25 -2.54 13.79
N TYR A 267 -12.24 -2.48 14.68
CA TYR A 267 -13.64 -2.86 14.42
C TYR A 267 -14.59 -1.66 14.66
N ALA A 268 -14.04 -0.47 14.84
CA ALA A 268 -14.79 0.70 15.19
C ALA A 268 -15.66 1.21 14.02
N ASP A 269 -16.79 1.83 14.36
CA ASP A 269 -17.65 2.62 13.48
C ASP A 269 -17.89 4.01 14.09
N GLY A 270 -18.45 4.90 13.28
CA GLY A 270 -18.83 6.25 13.70
C GLY A 270 -17.68 7.03 14.33
N ASP A 271 -17.88 7.50 15.57
CA ASP A 271 -16.93 8.36 16.29
C ASP A 271 -15.75 7.56 16.86
N SER A 272 -15.98 6.30 17.23
CA SER A 272 -14.88 5.40 17.60
C SER A 272 -13.94 5.15 16.41
N ALA A 273 -14.47 5.16 15.17
CA ALA A 273 -13.66 5.04 13.96
C ALA A 273 -12.87 6.32 13.63
N VAL A 274 -13.29 7.49 14.14
CA VAL A 274 -12.50 8.73 14.10
C VAL A 274 -11.31 8.57 15.05
N THR A 275 -11.58 8.18 16.30
CA THR A 275 -10.56 7.99 17.35
C THR A 275 -9.51 6.96 16.93
N ALA A 276 -9.94 5.83 16.34
CA ALA A 276 -9.01 4.83 15.82
C ALA A 276 -8.11 5.43 14.73
N ARG A 277 -8.67 6.20 13.78
CA ARG A 277 -7.89 6.81 12.69
C ARG A 277 -6.93 7.89 13.20
N GLN A 278 -7.29 8.62 14.25
CA GLN A 278 -6.38 9.53 14.93
C GLN A 278 -5.20 8.77 15.54
N LEU A 279 -5.43 7.63 16.20
CA LEU A 279 -4.34 6.76 16.67
C LEU A 279 -3.42 6.32 15.53
N LEU A 280 -3.97 5.88 14.40
CA LEU A 280 -3.16 5.50 13.25
C LEU A 280 -2.39 6.70 12.68
N CYS A 281 -3.01 7.87 12.51
CA CYS A 281 -2.32 9.06 12.04
C CYS A 281 -1.19 9.48 12.99
N GLY A 282 -1.40 9.39 14.30
CA GLY A 282 -0.36 9.64 15.30
C GLY A 282 0.81 8.66 15.21
N LEU A 283 0.51 7.36 15.05
CA LEU A 283 1.53 6.34 14.82
C LEU A 283 2.35 6.62 13.55
N LEU A 284 1.68 6.94 12.44
CA LEU A 284 2.33 7.22 11.17
C LEU A 284 3.17 8.51 11.21
N THR A 285 2.68 9.52 11.93
CA THR A 285 3.43 10.76 12.20
C THR A 285 4.71 10.48 12.98
N HIS A 286 4.63 9.63 14.01
CA HIS A 286 5.81 9.26 14.78
C HIS A 286 6.81 8.47 13.93
N LEU A 287 6.34 7.57 13.05
CA LEU A 287 7.21 6.84 12.12
C LEU A 287 7.93 7.76 11.15
N TRP A 288 7.23 8.76 10.63
CA TRP A 288 7.81 9.78 9.77
C TRP A 288 8.91 10.57 10.48
N GLN A 289 8.70 10.96 11.74
CA GLN A 289 9.73 11.61 12.57
C GLN A 289 10.95 10.71 12.85
N LEU A 290 10.76 9.39 12.83
CA LEU A 290 11.83 8.40 12.94
C LEU A 290 12.47 8.04 11.59
N ASN A 291 12.15 8.77 10.52
CA ASN A 291 12.62 8.54 9.15
C ASN A 291 12.25 7.17 8.58
N TYR A 292 11.07 6.67 8.94
CA TYR A 292 10.49 5.49 8.31
C TYR A 292 9.43 5.88 7.29
N ASP A 293 9.54 5.28 6.11
CA ASP A 293 8.60 5.43 5.01
C ASP A 293 7.73 4.17 4.86
N LEU A 294 6.51 4.36 4.37
CA LEU A 294 5.60 3.26 4.07
C LEU A 294 5.99 2.65 2.72
N LEU A 295 6.54 1.44 2.73
CA LEU A 295 6.86 0.73 1.49
C LEU A 295 5.60 0.25 0.79
N CYS A 296 4.72 -0.42 1.53
CA CYS A 296 3.43 -0.87 1.04
C CYS A 296 2.48 -1.21 2.20
N ALA A 297 1.19 -1.15 1.90
CA ALA A 297 0.13 -1.70 2.74
C ALA A 297 -0.45 -2.94 2.04
N VAL A 298 -0.46 -4.08 2.73
CA VAL A 298 -0.94 -5.37 2.20
C VAL A 298 -1.86 -6.07 3.19
N SER A 299 -3.03 -6.49 2.76
CA SER A 299 -4.01 -7.26 3.50
C SER A 299 -3.57 -8.74 3.66
N LEU A 300 -2.60 -8.98 4.54
CA LEU A 300 -2.19 -10.34 4.92
C LEU A 300 -3.22 -11.05 5.82
N ASN A 301 -4.18 -10.31 6.37
CA ASN A 301 -5.22 -10.88 7.22
C ASN A 301 -6.48 -11.23 6.42
N THR A 302 -6.53 -12.45 5.93
CA THR A 302 -7.63 -12.98 5.12
C THR A 302 -8.97 -13.07 5.85
N SER A 303 -8.96 -13.12 7.19
CA SER A 303 -10.17 -13.25 7.98
C SER A 303 -10.92 -11.92 8.15
N CYS A 304 -10.23 -10.79 7.92
CA CYS A 304 -10.81 -9.49 8.22
C CYS A 304 -10.33 -8.32 7.36
N GLY A 305 -9.48 -8.55 6.35
CA GLY A 305 -9.10 -7.56 5.32
C GLY A 305 -8.13 -6.45 5.77
N LEU A 306 -7.72 -6.45 7.03
CA LEU A 306 -6.85 -5.41 7.60
C LEU A 306 -5.45 -5.43 6.99
N SER A 307 -4.91 -4.23 6.72
CA SER A 307 -3.56 -4.06 6.22
C SER A 307 -2.51 -4.42 7.28
N THR A 308 -1.46 -5.07 6.80
CA THR A 308 -0.13 -5.07 7.38
C THR A 308 0.68 -4.03 6.65
N LEU A 309 1.26 -3.09 7.39
CA LEU A 309 2.12 -2.04 6.86
C LEU A 309 3.55 -2.55 6.87
N VAL A 310 4.24 -2.48 5.73
CA VAL A 310 5.67 -2.74 5.65
C VAL A 310 6.38 -1.39 5.62
N MET A 311 7.22 -1.15 6.61
CA MET A 311 7.95 0.10 6.78
C MET A 311 9.42 -0.11 6.40
N GLY A 312 10.06 0.92 5.86
CA GLY A 312 11.48 0.92 5.56
C GLY A 312 12.13 2.24 5.95
N LYS A 313 13.36 2.18 6.46
CA LYS A 313 14.12 3.40 6.76
C LYS A 313 14.40 4.15 5.45
N SER A 314 14.12 5.45 5.43
CA SER A 314 14.37 6.30 4.27
C SER A 314 15.31 7.43 4.64
N GLU A 315 16.43 7.51 3.96
CA GLU A 315 17.35 8.65 4.04
C GLU A 315 16.71 9.83 3.31
N GLY A 316 16.76 11.03 3.90
CA GLY A 316 16.21 12.24 3.30
C GLY A 316 14.80 12.66 3.74
N ILE A 317 14.15 11.90 4.63
CA ILE A 317 12.96 12.43 5.34
C ILE A 317 13.46 13.49 6.33
N GLN A 318 13.11 14.75 6.12
CA GLN A 318 13.36 15.86 7.06
C GLN A 318 12.03 16.55 7.39
N GLY A 319 11.05 15.80 7.88
CA GLY A 319 9.78 16.38 8.35
C GLY A 319 9.79 16.63 9.85
N ASP A 320 9.18 17.73 10.30
CA ASP A 320 8.95 18.01 11.72
C ASP A 320 7.76 17.21 12.31
N GLY A 321 7.09 16.40 11.48
CA GLY A 321 5.91 15.61 11.81
C GLY A 321 4.58 16.33 11.61
N ARG A 322 4.55 17.60 11.19
CA ARG A 322 3.31 18.32 10.85
C ARG A 322 2.86 18.09 9.41
N ASP A 323 3.64 17.34 8.65
CA ASP A 323 3.46 17.15 7.22
C ASP A 323 2.60 15.95 6.84
N ILE A 324 1.91 15.31 7.79
CA ILE A 324 0.99 14.21 7.48
C ILE A 324 -0.46 14.68 7.57
N MET A 325 -1.24 14.44 6.52
CA MET A 325 -2.70 14.48 6.58
C MET A 325 -3.28 13.17 6.03
N ALA A 326 -4.56 12.91 6.31
CA ALA A 326 -5.21 11.73 5.75
C ALA A 326 -6.63 12.00 5.26
N LEU A 327 -7.03 11.28 4.23
CA LEU A 327 -8.37 11.28 3.64
C LEU A 327 -8.98 9.88 3.80
N ALA A 328 -10.14 9.79 4.43
CA ALA A 328 -10.85 8.53 4.62
C ALA A 328 -12.24 8.59 4.01
N MET A 329 -12.57 7.58 3.19
CA MET A 329 -13.95 7.35 2.77
C MET A 329 -14.62 6.53 3.87
N SER A 330 -15.58 7.14 4.56
CA SER A 330 -16.25 6.58 5.73
C SER A 330 -17.73 6.33 5.49
N ARG A 331 -18.32 5.39 6.23
CA ARG A 331 -19.71 4.96 6.09
C ARG A 331 -20.10 4.69 4.61
N TYR A 332 -21.28 5.13 4.18
CA TYR A 332 -21.72 5.04 2.77
C TYR A 332 -21.63 6.36 2.02
N ASP A 333 -21.50 7.47 2.75
CA ASP A 333 -21.75 8.84 2.28
C ASP A 333 -20.82 9.89 2.89
N THR A 334 -19.82 9.49 3.67
CA THR A 334 -19.01 10.44 4.45
C THR A 334 -17.57 10.45 3.93
N LEU A 335 -17.00 11.65 3.76
CA LEU A 335 -15.57 11.84 3.53
C LEU A 335 -14.97 12.55 4.75
N ARG A 336 -13.85 12.03 5.26
CA ARG A 336 -13.19 12.59 6.46
C ARG A 336 -11.77 13.01 6.13
N LEU A 337 -11.41 14.21 6.58
CA LEU A 337 -10.05 14.75 6.50
C LEU A 337 -9.46 14.81 7.90
N PHE A 338 -8.31 14.17 8.11
CA PHE A 338 -7.56 14.18 9.36
C PHE A 338 -6.31 15.04 9.19
N ASN A 339 -6.03 15.87 10.20
CA ASN A 339 -4.86 16.76 10.24
C ASN A 339 -4.71 17.66 9.00
N ALA A 340 -5.82 18.03 8.35
CA ALA A 340 -5.77 18.86 7.16
C ALA A 340 -5.40 20.31 7.54
N PRO A 341 -4.43 20.94 6.84
CA PRO A 341 -4.06 22.32 7.12
C PRO A 341 -5.19 23.29 6.74
N GLN A 342 -5.08 24.53 7.18
CA GLN A 342 -6.03 25.58 6.86
C GLN A 342 -6.21 25.72 5.33
N GLY A 343 -7.46 25.88 4.89
CA GLY A 343 -7.80 26.01 3.47
C GLY A 343 -8.01 24.68 2.74
N THR A 344 -7.36 23.58 3.14
CA THR A 344 -7.56 22.26 2.52
C THR A 344 -9.01 21.77 2.62
N PRO A 345 -9.69 21.86 3.78
CA PRO A 345 -11.11 21.52 3.88
C PRO A 345 -12.01 22.30 2.90
N ALA A 346 -11.74 23.59 2.70
CA ALA A 346 -12.51 24.42 1.78
C ALA A 346 -12.31 23.98 0.32
N ALA A 347 -11.08 23.62 -0.06
CA ALA A 347 -10.79 23.12 -1.38
C ALA A 347 -11.46 21.77 -1.66
N VAL A 348 -11.40 20.83 -0.68
CA VAL A 348 -12.10 19.55 -0.77
C VAL A 348 -13.61 19.74 -0.88
N ARG A 349 -14.21 20.64 -0.10
CA ARG A 349 -15.63 21.03 -0.23
C ARG A 349 -15.94 21.46 -1.66
N SER A 350 -15.16 22.37 -2.24
CA SER A 350 -15.38 22.85 -3.61
C SER A 350 -15.23 21.75 -4.66
N CYS A 351 -14.38 20.74 -4.45
CA CYS A 351 -14.32 19.58 -5.34
C CYS A 351 -15.58 18.70 -5.22
N ILE A 352 -16.08 18.47 -4.00
CA ILE A 352 -17.33 17.73 -3.78
C ILE A 352 -18.50 18.43 -4.47
N GLU A 353 -18.69 19.74 -4.22
CA GLU A 353 -19.80 20.51 -4.78
C GLU A 353 -19.80 20.56 -6.31
N ARG A 354 -18.62 20.52 -6.94
CA ARG A 354 -18.49 20.51 -8.40
C ARG A 354 -18.72 19.14 -9.04
N HIS A 355 -18.26 18.07 -8.41
CA HIS A 355 -18.20 16.74 -9.05
C HIS A 355 -19.22 15.73 -8.50
N TRP A 356 -19.84 16.03 -7.36
CA TRP A 356 -20.93 15.23 -6.80
C TRP A 356 -22.25 15.98 -6.95
N THR A 357 -23.04 15.60 -7.96
CA THR A 357 -24.26 16.31 -8.37
C THR A 357 -25.34 16.42 -7.30
N ARG A 358 -25.30 15.54 -6.29
CA ARG A 358 -26.24 15.56 -5.15
C ARG A 358 -25.78 16.51 -4.03
N GLY A 359 -24.53 16.97 -4.06
CA GLY A 359 -23.97 17.92 -3.11
C GLY A 359 -23.75 17.39 -1.70
N ILE A 360 -23.41 18.32 -0.81
CA ILE A 360 -23.11 18.07 0.61
C ILE A 360 -24.40 18.18 1.42
N LYS A 361 -24.63 17.20 2.31
CA LYS A 361 -25.73 17.16 3.27
C LYS A 361 -25.40 17.95 4.53
N SER A 362 -24.21 17.73 5.08
CA SER A 362 -23.73 18.42 6.28
C SER A 362 -22.21 18.45 6.33
N THR A 363 -21.68 19.34 7.17
CA THR A 363 -20.27 19.40 7.50
C THR A 363 -20.12 19.52 9.00
N THR A 364 -19.23 18.71 9.56
CA THR A 364 -19.00 18.67 11.01
C THR A 364 -17.51 18.74 11.28
N ASP A 365 -17.12 19.65 12.16
CA ASP A 365 -15.80 19.63 12.78
C ASP A 365 -15.84 18.69 13.99
N SER A 366 -15.15 17.56 13.88
CA SER A 366 -14.99 16.62 14.96
C SER A 366 -13.62 16.81 15.60
N VAL A 367 -13.60 17.45 16.76
CA VAL A 367 -12.45 17.48 17.66
C VAL A 367 -12.84 16.77 18.93
N SER A 368 -12.46 15.50 19.08
CA SER A 368 -12.73 14.73 20.30
C SER A 368 -11.55 14.80 21.27
N GLY A 369 -11.56 15.77 22.17
CA GLY A 369 -10.56 15.92 23.24
C GLY A 369 -9.41 16.89 22.92
N ALA A 370 -8.74 17.38 23.97
CA ALA A 370 -7.74 18.45 23.89
C ALA A 370 -6.45 18.07 23.13
N THR A 371 -6.21 16.77 22.89
CA THR A 371 -5.01 16.22 22.24
C THR A 371 -5.30 15.56 20.89
N ALA A 372 -6.53 15.66 20.39
CA ALA A 372 -6.95 14.96 19.19
C ALA A 372 -6.49 15.63 17.90
N ILE A 373 -6.06 14.79 16.95
CA ILE A 373 -5.83 15.22 15.56
C ILE A 373 -7.16 15.74 14.99
N PRO A 374 -7.22 16.99 14.49
CA PRO A 374 -8.46 17.55 13.96
C PRO A 374 -9.05 16.70 12.83
N CYS A 375 -10.37 16.53 12.84
CA CYS A 375 -11.10 15.80 11.80
C CYS A 375 -12.24 16.66 11.24
N MET A 376 -12.21 16.93 9.94
CA MET A 376 -13.34 17.54 9.21
C MET A 376 -14.13 16.44 8.51
N GLU A 377 -15.44 16.40 8.74
CA GLU A 377 -16.35 15.45 8.10
C GLU A 377 -17.26 16.14 7.09
N PHE A 378 -17.31 15.61 5.86
CA PHE A 378 -18.29 15.97 4.83
C PHE A 378 -19.25 14.81 4.63
N GLN A 379 -20.50 14.96 5.09
CA GLN A 379 -21.56 14.02 4.75
C GLN A 379 -22.22 14.46 3.45
N MET A 380 -22.33 13.57 2.48
CA MET A 380 -22.88 13.84 1.15
C MET A 380 -24.33 13.35 1.02
N ASN A 381 -25.10 13.96 0.13
CA ASN A 381 -26.42 13.41 -0.22
C ASN A 381 -26.25 12.17 -1.11
N GLY A 382 -26.94 11.08 -0.79
CA GLY A 382 -26.79 9.80 -1.48
C GLY A 382 -25.66 8.94 -0.92
N ASN A 383 -25.21 7.94 -1.67
CA ASN A 383 -24.22 6.96 -1.21
C ASN A 383 -23.07 6.79 -2.22
N PRO A 384 -22.15 7.77 -2.36
CA PRO A 384 -21.05 7.72 -3.31
C PRO A 384 -20.20 6.44 -3.20
N TRP A 385 -20.07 5.88 -2.00
CA TRP A 385 -19.27 4.66 -1.76
C TRP A 385 -20.06 3.37 -1.97
N TRP A 386 -21.39 3.44 -2.10
CA TRP A 386 -22.27 2.27 -2.27
C TRP A 386 -23.03 2.33 -3.61
N CYS A 387 -22.28 2.31 -4.72
CA CYS A 387 -22.85 2.41 -6.07
C CYS A 387 -22.92 1.04 -6.76
N SER A 388 -23.79 0.13 -6.31
CA SER A 388 -23.95 -1.21 -6.90
C SER A 388 -24.55 -1.21 -8.31
N ASN A 389 -25.55 -0.34 -8.55
CA ASN A 389 -26.38 -0.37 -9.77
C ASN A 389 -26.40 0.95 -10.56
N TRP A 390 -25.73 1.99 -10.05
CA TRP A 390 -25.78 3.35 -10.60
C TRP A 390 -24.44 3.71 -11.25
N HIS A 391 -24.32 3.43 -12.55
CA HIS A 391 -23.11 3.72 -13.34
C HIS A 391 -22.66 5.19 -13.19
N MET A 392 -23.59 6.14 -13.15
CA MET A 392 -23.27 7.56 -13.03
C MET A 392 -22.71 7.91 -11.65
N ALA A 393 -23.40 7.55 -10.56
CA ALA A 393 -22.92 7.86 -9.20
C ALA A 393 -21.52 7.26 -8.92
N SER A 394 -21.26 6.04 -9.42
CA SER A 394 -19.96 5.38 -9.27
C SER A 394 -18.82 6.10 -10.00
N THR A 395 -19.13 6.78 -11.09
CA THR A 395 -18.16 7.53 -11.91
C THR A 395 -17.99 8.97 -11.41
N GLU A 396 -19.08 9.62 -10.99
CA GLU A 396 -19.05 10.91 -10.27
C GLU A 396 -18.19 10.84 -9.01
N ALA A 397 -18.36 9.79 -8.19
CA ALA A 397 -17.55 9.60 -6.98
C ALA A 397 -16.04 9.49 -7.30
N ARG A 398 -15.68 8.82 -8.40
CA ARG A 398 -14.27 8.70 -8.86
C ARG A 398 -13.72 9.99 -9.42
N ASN A 399 -14.52 10.70 -10.22
CA ASN A 399 -14.16 12.04 -10.72
C ASN A 399 -13.97 13.02 -9.56
N MET A 400 -14.82 12.94 -8.52
CA MET A 400 -14.69 13.73 -7.31
C MET A 400 -13.37 13.43 -6.57
N ILE A 401 -13.02 12.16 -6.35
CA ILE A 401 -11.74 11.82 -5.71
C ILE A 401 -10.55 12.22 -6.59
N ALA A 402 -10.62 12.03 -7.91
CA ALA A 402 -9.58 12.48 -8.83
C ALA A 402 -9.35 14.00 -8.74
N ALA A 403 -10.42 14.79 -8.73
CA ALA A 403 -10.35 16.24 -8.58
C ALA A 403 -9.81 16.67 -7.19
N ILE A 404 -10.16 15.94 -6.13
CA ILE A 404 -9.57 16.16 -4.80
C ILE A 404 -8.07 15.88 -4.84
N LEU A 405 -7.64 14.75 -5.40
CA LEU A 405 -6.22 14.41 -5.51
C LEU A 405 -5.44 15.43 -6.35
N GLU A 406 -5.99 15.88 -7.48
CA GLU A 406 -5.42 16.96 -8.30
C GLU A 406 -5.18 18.23 -7.48
N ASP A 407 -6.20 18.71 -6.77
CA ASP A 407 -6.10 19.94 -5.97
C ASP A 407 -5.12 19.79 -4.80
N LEU A 408 -5.13 18.65 -4.10
CA LEU A 408 -4.19 18.35 -3.03
C LEU A 408 -2.74 18.33 -3.55
N MET A 409 -2.49 17.67 -4.67
CA MET A 409 -1.15 17.59 -5.28
C MET A 409 -0.66 18.95 -5.78
N GLN A 410 -1.55 19.79 -6.33
CA GLN A 410 -1.24 21.18 -6.69
C GLN A 410 -0.85 22.03 -5.47
N ARG A 411 -1.36 21.68 -4.28
CA ARG A 411 -1.02 22.30 -3.00
C ARG A 411 0.22 21.68 -2.32
N GLY A 412 0.90 20.74 -2.99
CA GLY A 412 2.12 20.09 -2.47
C GLY A 412 1.87 18.86 -1.61
N TRP A 413 0.62 18.40 -1.51
CA TRP A 413 0.27 17.18 -0.78
C TRP A 413 0.29 15.97 -1.70
N LEU A 414 1.26 15.08 -1.49
CA LEU A 414 1.41 13.86 -2.29
C LEU A 414 0.98 12.64 -1.47
N PRO A 415 0.32 11.63 -2.08
CA PRO A 415 0.07 10.36 -1.42
C PRO A 415 1.36 9.79 -0.83
N TRP A 416 1.29 9.35 0.42
CA TRP A 416 2.44 8.88 1.19
C TRP A 416 2.75 7.41 0.90
N GLY A 417 4.05 7.10 0.87
CA GLY A 417 4.59 5.78 0.65
C GLY A 417 5.00 5.52 -0.80
N LYS A 418 5.95 4.59 -0.98
CA LYS A 418 6.53 4.26 -2.30
C LYS A 418 5.58 3.46 -3.17
N ALA A 419 4.83 2.53 -2.57
CA ALA A 419 3.71 1.89 -3.24
C ALA A 419 2.45 2.73 -3.03
N ALA A 420 1.97 3.36 -4.11
CA ALA A 420 0.75 4.15 -4.16
C ALA A 420 -0.51 3.34 -3.73
N GLY A 421 -0.70 3.04 -2.45
CA GLY A 421 -1.76 2.17 -1.94
C GLY A 421 -2.39 2.70 -0.67
N SER A 422 -3.72 2.58 -0.56
CA SER A 422 -4.45 2.96 0.66
C SER A 422 -4.28 1.93 1.78
N ILE A 423 -4.38 2.37 3.03
CA ILE A 423 -4.36 1.51 4.20
C ILE A 423 -5.78 1.04 4.53
N ASN A 424 -6.00 -0.28 4.55
CA ASN A 424 -7.25 -0.90 5.01
C ASN A 424 -7.23 -1.06 6.54
N MET A 425 -7.88 -0.14 7.23
CA MET A 425 -7.70 0.02 8.67
C MET A 425 -8.77 -0.67 9.54
N THR A 426 -9.95 -0.95 8.99
CA THR A 426 -11.06 -1.56 9.74
C THR A 426 -11.63 -2.76 9.03
N VAL A 427 -12.16 -3.68 9.83
CA VAL A 427 -12.89 -4.86 9.36
C VAL A 427 -14.30 -4.49 8.90
N LYS A 428 -14.84 -3.36 9.37
CA LYS A 428 -16.14 -2.89 8.93
C LYS A 428 -16.00 -2.31 7.52
N GLU A 429 -16.60 -2.99 6.56
CA GLU A 429 -16.59 -2.67 5.12
C GLU A 429 -16.98 -1.22 4.82
N ALA A 430 -17.74 -0.60 5.72
CA ALA A 430 -18.15 0.79 5.63
C ALA A 430 -17.00 1.81 5.83
N ASP A 431 -15.80 1.43 6.28
CA ASP A 431 -14.81 2.39 6.80
C ASP A 431 -13.35 2.06 6.42
N THR A 432 -13.13 1.26 5.37
CA THR A 432 -11.85 0.55 5.11
C THR A 432 -10.67 1.44 4.74
N SER A 433 -10.79 2.30 3.72
CA SER A 433 -9.64 2.91 3.05
C SER A 433 -9.22 4.25 3.65
N LEU A 434 -7.97 4.33 4.11
CA LEU A 434 -7.29 5.54 4.54
C LEU A 434 -6.17 5.88 3.55
N MET A 435 -6.28 7.02 2.88
CA MET A 435 -5.19 7.60 2.10
C MET A 435 -4.42 8.56 2.99
N VAL A 436 -3.11 8.41 3.04
CA VAL A 436 -2.23 9.27 3.83
C VAL A 436 -1.42 10.09 2.86
N PHE A 437 -1.14 11.35 3.21
CA PHE A 437 -0.41 12.28 2.37
C PHE A 437 0.73 12.89 3.15
N THR A 438 1.83 13.14 2.47
CA THR A 438 2.95 13.92 2.98
C THR A 438 3.11 15.20 2.18
N ARG A 439 3.57 16.26 2.83
CA ARG A 439 3.95 17.49 2.14
C ARG A 439 5.34 17.30 1.53
N ASN A 440 5.46 17.59 0.25
CA ASN A 440 6.78 17.66 -0.37
C ASN A 440 7.32 19.09 -0.26
N ASP A 441 8.28 19.31 0.63
CA ASP A 441 8.95 20.59 0.84
C ASP A 441 10.18 20.78 -0.07
N ASP A 442 10.44 19.86 -1.00
CA ASP A 442 11.48 20.01 -2.01
C ASP A 442 11.15 21.19 -2.96
N ASN A 443 11.48 22.40 -2.50
CA ASN A 443 11.57 23.65 -3.25
C ASN A 443 12.65 23.59 -4.35
N HIS A 444 13.35 22.46 -4.51
CA HIS A 444 14.35 22.23 -5.53
C HIS A 444 13.74 21.76 -6.86
N GLY A 445 12.88 22.57 -7.49
CA GLY A 445 12.60 22.55 -8.93
C GLY A 445 12.10 21.25 -9.60
N SER A 446 11.99 20.13 -8.89
CA SER A 446 11.59 18.83 -9.43
C SER A 446 10.06 18.75 -9.49
N ARG A 447 9.54 19.09 -10.67
CA ARG A 447 8.16 18.89 -11.15
C ARG A 447 7.09 18.97 -10.04
N ARG A 448 6.52 20.17 -9.83
CA ARG A 448 5.19 20.25 -9.20
C ARG A 448 4.30 19.23 -9.90
N ALA A 449 3.68 18.33 -9.13
CA ALA A 449 2.84 17.26 -9.67
C ALA A 449 1.51 17.84 -10.18
N THR A 450 1.56 18.53 -11.31
CA THR A 450 0.46 19.36 -11.87
C THR A 450 -0.16 18.77 -13.12
N GLY A 451 0.15 17.52 -13.45
CA GLY A 451 -0.47 16.82 -14.57
C GLY A 451 -1.94 16.49 -14.29
N PRO A 452 -2.81 16.43 -15.32
CA PRO A 452 -4.16 15.91 -15.16
C PRO A 452 -4.14 14.50 -14.59
N LEU A 453 -5.16 14.17 -13.80
CA LEU A 453 -5.40 12.82 -13.32
C LEU A 453 -6.47 12.12 -14.16
N ILE A 454 -6.25 10.83 -14.35
CA ILE A 454 -7.28 9.89 -14.77
C ILE A 454 -7.37 8.79 -13.73
N TRP A 455 -8.49 8.08 -13.71
CA TRP A 455 -8.65 6.89 -12.91
C TRP A 455 -8.94 5.69 -13.80
N VAL A 456 -8.51 4.52 -13.36
CA VAL A 456 -8.80 3.20 -13.95
C VAL A 456 -9.36 2.32 -12.84
N SER A 457 -10.48 1.63 -13.08
CA SER A 457 -11.09 0.73 -12.08
C SER A 457 -11.51 -0.60 -12.68
N LEU A 458 -11.30 -1.69 -11.95
CA LEU A 458 -11.77 -3.02 -12.33
C LEU A 458 -13.19 -3.27 -11.78
N PHE A 459 -14.19 -3.13 -12.65
CA PHE A 459 -15.60 -3.16 -12.28
C PHE A 459 -16.28 -4.47 -12.67
N ASP A 460 -17.29 -4.88 -11.87
CA ASP A 460 -17.98 -6.16 -12.03
C ASP A 460 -17.01 -7.35 -12.30
N ARG A 461 -17.43 -8.38 -13.01
CA ARG A 461 -16.58 -9.56 -13.26
C ARG A 461 -15.55 -9.39 -14.38
N HIS A 462 -15.73 -8.40 -15.25
CA HIS A 462 -15.10 -8.40 -16.59
C HIS A 462 -14.98 -7.00 -17.23
N LEU A 463 -15.23 -5.92 -16.49
CA LEU A 463 -15.15 -4.56 -17.00
C LEU A 463 -13.88 -3.86 -16.50
N VAL A 464 -13.24 -3.10 -17.37
CA VAL A 464 -12.29 -2.06 -17.00
C VAL A 464 -12.91 -0.73 -17.38
N ARG A 465 -12.94 0.21 -16.43
CA ARG A 465 -13.40 1.57 -16.69
C ARG A 465 -12.25 2.53 -16.56
N VAL A 466 -12.28 3.59 -17.36
CA VAL A 466 -11.33 4.70 -17.27
C VAL A 466 -12.07 6.02 -17.45
N GLY A 467 -11.68 7.04 -16.69
CA GLY A 467 -12.28 8.37 -16.75
C GLY A 467 -11.41 9.41 -16.06
N GLY A 468 -11.89 10.64 -15.96
CA GLY A 468 -11.19 11.73 -15.27
C GLY A 468 -12.11 12.92 -15.03
N PRO A 469 -11.70 13.88 -14.19
CA PRO A 469 -12.53 15.00 -13.77
C PRO A 469 -12.83 16.00 -14.90
N GLY A 470 -11.96 16.11 -15.90
CA GLY A 470 -12.07 17.11 -16.99
C GLY A 470 -12.58 16.58 -18.34
N SER A 471 -12.58 15.27 -18.59
CA SER A 471 -13.07 14.69 -19.85
C SER A 471 -13.62 13.28 -19.65
N VAL A 472 -14.73 13.02 -20.32
CA VAL A 472 -15.39 11.71 -20.39
C VAL A 472 -14.58 10.72 -21.23
N VAL A 473 -13.85 11.23 -22.24
CA VAL A 473 -13.02 10.42 -23.14
C VAL A 473 -11.56 10.60 -22.71
N PRO A 474 -10.90 9.53 -22.23
CA PRO A 474 -9.48 9.56 -21.92
C PRO A 474 -8.63 9.80 -23.18
N PRO A 475 -7.39 10.30 -23.03
CA PRO A 475 -6.49 10.47 -24.17
C PRO A 475 -6.29 9.17 -24.96
N GLN A 476 -6.21 9.26 -26.29
CA GLN A 476 -6.05 8.09 -27.15
C GLN A 476 -4.85 7.19 -26.76
N PRO A 477 -3.66 7.71 -26.39
CA PRO A 477 -2.55 6.87 -25.93
C PRO A 477 -2.86 6.03 -24.69
N VAL A 478 -3.73 6.52 -23.81
CA VAL A 478 -4.22 5.79 -22.61
C VAL A 478 -5.13 4.64 -23.04
N LEU A 479 -6.07 4.90 -23.95
CA LEU A 479 -6.96 3.85 -24.46
C LEU A 479 -6.16 2.74 -25.14
N GLU A 480 -5.15 3.09 -25.94
CA GLU A 480 -4.27 2.12 -26.58
C GLU A 480 -3.40 1.33 -25.60
N ALA A 481 -2.89 1.98 -24.55
CA ALA A 481 -2.17 1.30 -23.47
C ALA A 481 -3.05 0.25 -22.78
N ILE A 482 -4.30 0.60 -22.45
CA ILE A 482 -5.26 -0.34 -21.86
C ILE A 482 -5.55 -1.48 -22.84
N ARG A 483 -5.76 -1.21 -24.14
CA ARG A 483 -5.97 -2.26 -25.16
C ARG A 483 -4.82 -3.26 -25.19
N ARG A 484 -3.57 -2.78 -25.22
CA ARG A 484 -2.37 -3.64 -25.22
C ARG A 484 -2.27 -4.48 -23.95
N ALA A 485 -2.57 -3.91 -22.79
CA ALA A 485 -2.57 -4.66 -21.54
C ALA A 485 -3.66 -5.77 -21.51
N LEU A 486 -4.85 -5.47 -22.02
CA LEU A 486 -5.97 -6.42 -22.04
C LEU A 486 -5.77 -7.59 -23.02
N GLN A 487 -4.90 -7.46 -24.03
CA GLN A 487 -4.53 -8.56 -24.93
C GLN A 487 -3.87 -9.75 -24.22
N TYR A 488 -3.33 -9.53 -23.02
CA TYR A 488 -2.75 -10.61 -22.19
C TYR A 488 -3.79 -11.43 -21.42
N TRP A 489 -5.07 -11.03 -21.48
CA TRP A 489 -6.15 -11.89 -21.03
C TRP A 489 -6.30 -13.06 -22.03
N PRO A 490 -6.31 -14.34 -21.58
CA PRO A 490 -6.22 -15.54 -22.43
C PRO A 490 -7.46 -15.84 -23.29
N THR A 491 -8.12 -14.82 -23.84
CA THR A 491 -9.26 -14.93 -24.73
C THR A 491 -8.89 -14.45 -26.13
N GLN A 492 -9.22 -15.22 -27.16
CA GLN A 492 -8.97 -14.86 -28.57
C GLN A 492 -9.86 -13.71 -29.08
N LYS A 493 -10.76 -13.16 -28.26
CA LYS A 493 -11.68 -12.10 -28.66
C LYS A 493 -11.23 -10.76 -28.09
N PRO A 494 -11.16 -9.69 -28.91
CA PRO A 494 -10.88 -8.36 -28.40
C PRO A 494 -11.96 -7.92 -27.40
N PRO A 495 -11.65 -7.00 -26.48
CA PRO A 495 -12.66 -6.39 -25.63
C PRO A 495 -13.65 -5.58 -26.47
N TYR A 496 -14.91 -5.56 -26.05
CA TYR A 496 -15.89 -4.60 -26.53
C TYR A 496 -15.68 -3.25 -25.85
N GLU A 497 -15.67 -2.16 -26.61
CA GLU A 497 -15.37 -0.82 -26.11
C GLU A 497 -16.54 0.12 -26.34
N GLN A 498 -16.84 0.96 -25.35
CA GLN A 498 -17.89 1.96 -25.48
C GLN A 498 -17.60 3.18 -24.61
N GLY A 499 -17.70 4.37 -25.21
CA GLY A 499 -17.82 5.61 -24.45
C GLY A 499 -19.20 5.74 -23.81
N ARG A 500 -19.24 6.00 -22.51
CA ARG A 500 -20.46 6.36 -21.77
C ARG A 500 -20.40 7.82 -21.36
N LEU A 501 -21.48 8.35 -20.80
CA LEU A 501 -21.62 9.76 -20.40
C LEU A 501 -20.53 10.27 -19.44
N SER A 502 -19.85 9.39 -18.70
CA SER A 502 -18.91 9.78 -17.63
C SER A 502 -17.63 8.95 -17.57
N CYS A 503 -17.46 7.96 -18.46
CA CYS A 503 -16.27 7.13 -18.54
C CYS A 503 -16.21 6.36 -19.87
N TRP A 504 -15.05 5.79 -20.18
CA TRP A 504 -14.88 4.78 -21.21
C TRP A 504 -14.84 3.39 -20.58
N GLU A 505 -15.54 2.43 -21.18
CA GLU A 505 -15.60 1.04 -20.70
C GLU A 505 -14.95 0.08 -21.70
N PHE A 506 -14.13 -0.82 -21.18
CA PHE A 506 -13.64 -2.02 -21.86
C PHE A 506 -14.32 -3.23 -21.23
N ARG A 507 -15.03 -4.01 -22.04
CA ARG A 507 -15.71 -5.23 -21.63
C ARG A 507 -15.00 -6.44 -22.22
N LEU A 508 -14.45 -7.28 -21.35
CA LEU A 508 -13.81 -8.52 -21.78
C LEU A 508 -14.88 -9.52 -22.25
N SER A 509 -14.68 -10.03 -23.46
CA SER A 509 -15.68 -10.81 -24.21
C SER A 509 -15.91 -12.22 -23.64
N ALA A 510 -15.00 -12.72 -22.81
CA ALA A 510 -15.13 -14.02 -22.14
C ALA A 510 -14.38 -14.05 -20.80
N GLY A 511 -14.85 -14.92 -19.90
CA GLY A 511 -14.28 -15.11 -18.58
C GLY A 511 -14.77 -14.10 -17.53
N SER A 512 -14.13 -14.16 -16.36
CA SER A 512 -14.44 -13.28 -15.23
C SER A 512 -13.15 -12.96 -14.48
N PRO A 513 -12.20 -12.25 -15.11
CA PRO A 513 -10.84 -12.05 -14.59
C PRO A 513 -10.83 -11.55 -13.15
N TRP A 514 -11.72 -10.61 -12.83
CA TRP A 514 -11.81 -9.97 -11.53
C TRP A 514 -12.56 -10.82 -10.49
N HIS A 515 -13.05 -12.00 -10.87
CA HIS A 515 -13.82 -12.94 -10.03
C HIS A 515 -13.38 -14.41 -10.25
N SER A 516 -12.11 -14.61 -10.61
CA SER A 516 -11.54 -15.91 -10.99
C SER A 516 -10.60 -16.59 -9.96
N GLY A 517 -10.87 -17.87 -9.67
CA GLY A 517 -9.99 -18.70 -8.82
C GLY A 517 -8.75 -19.21 -9.56
N ASN A 518 -7.72 -19.64 -8.83
CA ASN A 518 -6.56 -20.38 -9.36
C ASN A 518 -5.76 -19.63 -10.46
N THR A 519 -5.49 -20.30 -11.59
CA THR A 519 -4.65 -19.82 -12.70
C THR A 519 -5.17 -18.54 -13.33
N ASP A 520 -6.47 -18.38 -13.44
CA ASP A 520 -7.10 -17.18 -13.99
C ASP A 520 -6.71 -15.91 -13.20
N CYS A 521 -6.45 -16.05 -11.91
CA CYS A 521 -5.95 -14.92 -11.13
C CYS A 521 -4.51 -14.54 -11.49
N VAL A 522 -3.68 -15.52 -11.82
CA VAL A 522 -2.32 -15.24 -12.29
C VAL A 522 -2.40 -14.46 -13.61
N HIS A 523 -3.31 -14.84 -14.51
CA HIS A 523 -3.60 -14.06 -15.71
C HIS A 523 -4.14 -12.66 -15.39
N ALA A 524 -5.05 -12.52 -14.42
CA ALA A 524 -5.54 -11.21 -14.00
C ALA A 524 -4.40 -10.33 -13.42
N CYS A 525 -3.53 -10.90 -12.58
CA CYS A 525 -2.35 -10.19 -12.07
C CYS A 525 -1.42 -9.76 -13.19
N HIS A 526 -1.21 -10.63 -14.19
CA HIS A 526 -0.40 -10.31 -15.36
C HIS A 526 -1.01 -9.14 -16.14
N VAL A 527 -2.32 -9.16 -16.43
CA VAL A 527 -3.02 -8.06 -17.10
C VAL A 527 -2.88 -6.75 -16.31
N VAL A 528 -3.06 -6.79 -14.98
CA VAL A 528 -2.88 -5.58 -14.15
C VAL A 528 -1.44 -5.08 -14.19
N MET A 529 -0.44 -5.95 -14.03
CA MET A 529 0.96 -5.55 -14.13
C MET A 529 1.27 -4.92 -15.50
N ARG A 530 0.78 -5.51 -16.60
CA ARG A 530 0.91 -4.95 -17.95
C ARG A 530 0.20 -3.62 -18.09
N LEU A 531 -0.95 -3.43 -17.43
CA LEU A 531 -1.65 -2.15 -17.43
C LEU A 531 -0.78 -1.06 -16.81
N PHE A 532 -0.17 -1.31 -15.65
CA PHE A 532 0.73 -0.34 -15.02
C PHE A 532 1.95 -0.03 -15.88
N ASP A 533 2.54 -1.05 -16.51
CA ASP A 533 3.69 -0.91 -17.42
C ASP A 533 3.34 -0.09 -18.68
N GLU A 534 2.23 -0.43 -19.35
CA GLU A 534 1.78 0.28 -20.56
C GLU A 534 1.36 1.72 -20.27
N MET A 535 0.69 1.97 -19.14
CA MET A 535 0.37 3.32 -18.68
C MET A 535 1.65 4.12 -18.43
N TYR A 536 2.64 3.52 -17.76
CA TYR A 536 3.92 4.18 -17.49
C TYR A 536 4.66 4.54 -18.79
N ARG A 537 4.70 3.62 -19.76
CA ARG A 537 5.30 3.85 -21.08
C ARG A 537 4.62 4.96 -21.87
N CYS A 538 3.30 5.14 -21.73
CA CYS A 538 2.58 6.23 -22.38
C CYS A 538 2.57 7.54 -21.58
N GLY A 539 3.42 7.65 -20.54
CA GLY A 539 3.62 8.89 -19.79
C GLY A 539 2.66 9.07 -18.62
N TRP A 540 2.02 8.00 -18.13
CA TRP A 540 1.08 8.04 -17.02
C TRP A 540 1.59 7.18 -15.86
N GLU A 541 1.81 7.79 -14.70
CA GLU A 541 2.27 7.06 -13.52
C GLU A 541 1.18 6.98 -12.45
N VAL A 542 1.14 5.87 -11.73
CA VAL A 542 0.17 5.69 -10.65
C VAL A 542 0.56 6.58 -9.47
N CYS A 543 -0.41 7.28 -8.90
CA CYS A 543 -0.21 8.08 -7.69
C CYS A 543 -1.03 7.55 -6.51
N ALA A 544 -2.12 6.81 -6.76
CA ALA A 544 -2.88 6.16 -5.69
C ALA A 544 -3.62 4.91 -6.20
N ALA A 545 -3.73 3.89 -5.36
CA ALA A 545 -4.61 2.73 -5.51
C ALA A 545 -5.51 2.66 -4.28
N VAL A 546 -6.82 2.73 -4.51
CA VAL A 546 -7.77 2.98 -3.44
C VAL A 546 -9.00 2.10 -3.60
N ASP A 547 -9.38 1.43 -2.52
CA ASP A 547 -10.68 0.80 -2.42
C ASP A 547 -11.77 1.87 -2.23
N MET A 548 -12.50 2.21 -3.29
CA MET A 548 -13.55 3.24 -3.25
C MET A 548 -14.97 2.71 -3.05
N ALA A 549 -15.23 1.46 -3.43
CA ALA A 549 -16.58 0.96 -3.59
C ALA A 549 -16.86 -0.16 -2.59
N LYS A 550 -17.76 0.15 -1.67
CA LYS A 550 -18.17 -0.68 -0.54
C LYS A 550 -19.40 -1.52 -0.86
N ALA A 551 -19.89 -1.45 -2.09
CA ALA A 551 -21.10 -2.17 -2.47
C ALA A 551 -20.83 -3.68 -2.62
N PHE A 552 -21.72 -4.48 -2.05
CA PHE A 552 -21.69 -5.94 -2.16
C PHE A 552 -22.88 -6.46 -2.95
N TYR A 553 -22.63 -7.48 -3.78
CA TYR A 553 -23.66 -8.28 -4.39
C TYR A 553 -23.85 -9.55 -3.56
N LYS A 554 -25.07 -9.78 -3.11
CA LYS A 554 -25.46 -10.99 -2.36
C LYS A 554 -26.45 -11.80 -3.19
N PRO A 555 -26.03 -12.90 -3.84
CA PRO A 555 -26.94 -13.82 -4.49
C PRO A 555 -27.71 -14.65 -3.43
N ASP A 556 -28.95 -15.05 -3.70
CA ASP A 556 -29.85 -15.73 -2.74
C ASP A 556 -29.25 -16.96 -2.04
N LYS A 557 -28.29 -17.64 -2.67
CA LYS A 557 -27.65 -18.87 -2.17
C LYS A 557 -26.12 -18.81 -2.13
N SER A 558 -25.55 -17.61 -2.02
CA SER A 558 -24.09 -17.47 -2.04
C SER A 558 -23.60 -16.35 -1.12
N PRO A 559 -22.34 -16.44 -0.64
CA PRO A 559 -21.76 -15.36 0.13
C PRO A 559 -21.80 -14.04 -0.64
N ALA A 560 -22.00 -12.95 0.09
CA ALA A 560 -21.86 -11.62 -0.48
C ALA A 560 -20.42 -11.43 -1.01
N TYR A 561 -20.28 -10.77 -2.16
CA TYR A 561 -18.98 -10.41 -2.69
C TYR A 561 -18.98 -8.96 -3.18
N LYS A 562 -17.83 -8.33 -3.10
CA LYS A 562 -17.65 -6.92 -3.45
C LYS A 562 -17.86 -6.70 -4.96
N ILE A 563 -18.57 -5.64 -5.31
CA ILE A 563 -18.94 -5.28 -6.70
C ILE A 563 -17.81 -4.57 -7.44
N ASP A 564 -16.77 -4.16 -6.72
CA ASP A 564 -15.64 -3.42 -7.25
C ASP A 564 -14.32 -3.91 -6.65
N CYS A 565 -13.25 -3.66 -7.39
CA CYS A 565 -11.88 -3.77 -6.87
C CYS A 565 -11.33 -2.36 -6.63
N ASP A 566 -10.01 -2.24 -6.42
CA ASP A 566 -9.40 -0.92 -6.28
C ASP A 566 -9.56 -0.07 -7.54
N THR A 567 -9.61 1.23 -7.31
CA THR A 567 -9.48 2.26 -8.33
C THR A 567 -8.08 2.82 -8.27
N TRP A 568 -7.41 2.88 -9.41
CA TRP A 568 -6.07 3.43 -9.58
C TRP A 568 -6.18 4.82 -10.18
N PHE A 569 -5.48 5.78 -9.58
CA PHE A 569 -5.35 7.13 -10.07
C PHE A 569 -3.98 7.27 -10.72
N PHE A 570 -3.96 7.71 -11.98
CA PHE A 570 -2.75 7.96 -12.74
C PHE A 570 -2.62 9.45 -13.00
N ARG A 571 -1.42 9.98 -12.78
CA ARG A 571 -1.04 11.34 -13.15
C ARG A 571 -0.22 11.33 -14.43
N GLN A 572 -0.39 12.34 -15.27
CA GLN A 572 0.47 12.56 -16.41
C GLN A 572 1.86 13.04 -15.92
N ARG A 573 2.93 12.44 -16.47
CA ARG A 573 4.33 12.67 -16.08
C ARG A 573 4.95 13.94 -16.65
#